data_AF-A0AAW2F7C3-F1
#
_entry.id   AF-A0AAW2F7C3-F1
#
_cell.length_a   1.000
_cell.length_b   1.000
_cell.length_c   1.000
_cell.angle_alpha   90.00
_cell.angle_beta   90.00
_cell.angle_gamma   90.00
#
_symmetry.space_group_name_H-M   'P 1'
#
loop_
_entity.id
_entity.type
_entity.pdbx_description
1 polymer ?
#
loop_
_entity_poly.entity_id
_entity_poly.type
_entity_poly.pdbx_seq_one_letter_code
_entity_poly.pdbx_strand_id
1 'polypeptide(L)'
;MNNSKTNMKSCTQESVCKSRNKTDEKEENATDWWLSFGSIITLTLLTRFYKVTEPQHVCWDETHFGKMGSWYINRTFFFDVHPPLGKMLIALSGYLTGYDGTFAFEKPGDKFENVNYVGMRIFCTVLGATTVPLSYLIVWDLTKSVRASALAASLILCDVGLLTLNQYILLDPILLCFMMCATWGMAHVASLRDYPFTRRWWLWLSFTGASLACTISVKFVGLFVVLLVGLYTAYELWRELGDLSKPIVSNFTIKTQYLKIFYFANYVFFLNWY
;
A
#
# COMPACT_ATOMS: atom_id res chain seq x y z
N MET A 1 32.45 53.52 22.04
CA MET A 1 32.58 52.06 22.26
C MET A 1 31.29 51.34 22.69
N ASN A 2 30.13 52.01 22.79
CA ASN A 2 28.88 51.38 23.26
C ASN A 2 27.94 50.85 22.17
N ASN A 3 28.22 51.06 20.88
CA ASN A 3 27.30 50.70 19.79
C ASN A 3 27.44 49.27 19.24
N SER A 4 28.59 48.58 19.48
CA SER A 4 28.77 47.21 18.98
C SER A 4 28.14 46.15 19.90
N LYS A 5 28.06 46.40 21.21
CA LYS A 5 27.45 45.46 22.18
C LYS A 5 25.92 45.39 22.07
N THR A 6 25.25 46.47 21.65
CA THR A 6 23.80 46.54 21.41
C THR A 6 23.41 45.81 20.12
N ASN A 7 24.17 45.99 19.03
CA ASN A 7 23.93 45.28 17.77
C ASN A 7 24.16 43.77 17.88
N MET A 8 25.14 43.33 18.66
CA MET A 8 25.41 41.91 18.85
C MET A 8 24.30 41.20 19.65
N LYS A 9 23.73 41.84 20.68
CA LYS A 9 22.57 41.29 21.43
C LYS A 9 21.30 41.21 20.58
N SER A 10 21.06 42.21 19.73
CA SER A 10 19.92 42.25 18.80
C SER A 10 19.95 41.07 17.80
N CYS A 11 21.10 40.85 17.15
CA CYS A 11 21.26 39.79 16.16
C CYS A 11 21.13 38.38 16.79
N THR A 12 21.61 38.19 18.03
CA THR A 12 21.44 36.93 18.74
C THR A 12 19.97 36.67 19.11
N GLN A 13 19.23 37.67 19.61
CA GLN A 13 17.81 37.53 19.92
C GLN A 13 16.95 37.24 18.68
N GLU A 14 17.25 37.89 17.55
CA GLU A 14 16.51 37.69 16.30
C GLU A 14 16.74 36.29 15.72
N SER A 15 17.97 35.76 15.79
CA SER A 15 18.29 34.39 15.39
C SER A 15 17.61 33.33 16.28
N VAL A 16 17.51 33.59 17.59
CA VAL A 16 16.86 32.70 18.56
C VAL A 16 15.34 32.71 18.37
N CYS A 17 14.71 33.87 18.18
CA CYS A 17 13.28 33.96 17.85
C CYS A 17 12.96 33.25 16.52
N LYS A 18 13.81 33.42 15.49
CA LYS A 18 13.62 32.76 14.19
C LYS A 18 13.80 31.24 14.27
N SER A 19 14.73 30.77 15.11
CA SER A 19 14.89 29.35 15.41
C SER A 19 13.70 28.79 16.17
N ARG A 20 13.18 29.54 17.16
CA ARG A 20 12.03 29.14 17.99
C ARG A 20 10.75 29.04 17.15
N ASN A 21 10.44 30.07 16.36
CA ASN A 21 9.29 30.05 15.45
C ASN A 21 9.36 28.90 14.44
N LYS A 22 10.55 28.57 13.91
CA LYS A 22 10.72 27.40 13.01
C LYS A 22 10.50 26.06 13.69
N THR A 23 10.83 25.95 14.97
CA THR A 23 10.58 24.74 15.75
C THR A 23 9.10 24.63 16.06
N ASP A 24 8.47 25.72 16.51
CA ASP A 24 7.04 25.78 16.82
C ASP A 24 6.19 25.48 15.56
N GLU A 25 6.51 26.08 14.39
CA GLU A 25 5.84 25.79 13.12
C GLU A 25 6.01 24.32 12.67
N LYS A 26 7.18 23.71 12.90
CA LYS A 26 7.40 22.30 12.56
C LYS A 26 6.61 21.36 13.47
N GLU A 27 6.51 21.70 14.74
CA GLU A 27 5.78 20.92 15.75
C GLU A 27 4.26 21.03 15.53
N GLU A 28 3.75 22.21 15.19
CA GLU A 28 2.36 22.44 14.79
C GLU A 28 2.02 21.64 13.52
N ASN A 29 2.83 21.73 12.47
CA ASN A 29 2.62 20.96 11.24
C ASN A 29 2.67 19.43 11.46
N ALA A 30 3.52 18.96 12.37
CA ALA A 30 3.57 17.54 12.71
C ALA A 30 2.29 17.10 13.45
N THR A 31 1.82 17.92 14.39
CA THR A 31 0.60 17.67 15.15
C THR A 31 -0.62 17.62 14.23
N ASP A 32 -0.75 18.59 13.32
CA ASP A 32 -1.82 18.63 12.31
C ASP A 32 -1.82 17.40 11.41
N TRP A 33 -0.63 16.94 10.99
CA TRP A 33 -0.50 15.74 10.18
C TRP A 33 -0.98 14.50 10.92
N TRP A 34 -0.59 14.32 12.19
CA TRP A 34 -1.00 13.17 13.01
C TRP A 34 -2.49 13.20 13.34
N LEU A 35 -3.05 14.37 13.62
CA LEU A 35 -4.48 14.55 13.84
C LEU A 35 -5.28 14.22 12.58
N SER A 36 -4.85 14.74 11.42
CA SER A 36 -5.50 14.47 10.14
C SER A 36 -5.43 12.98 9.79
N PHE A 37 -4.25 12.38 9.86
CA PHE A 37 -4.08 10.95 9.57
C PHE A 37 -4.86 10.06 10.55
N GLY A 38 -4.82 10.38 11.85
CA GLY A 38 -5.58 9.68 12.89
C GLY A 38 -7.09 9.75 12.66
N SER A 39 -7.60 10.91 12.20
CA SER A 39 -9.02 11.05 11.83
C SER A 39 -9.39 10.17 10.64
N ILE A 40 -8.55 10.10 9.61
CA ILE A 40 -8.75 9.25 8.43
C ILE A 40 -8.75 7.77 8.81
N ILE A 41 -7.82 7.33 9.66
CA ILE A 41 -7.79 5.94 10.17
C ILE A 41 -9.08 5.62 10.93
N THR A 42 -9.49 6.50 11.83
CA THR A 42 -10.70 6.31 12.65
C THR A 42 -11.94 6.21 11.77
N LEU A 43 -12.12 7.13 10.82
CA LEU A 43 -13.24 7.10 9.89
C LEU A 43 -13.21 5.88 8.97
N THR A 44 -12.02 5.44 8.55
CA THR A 44 -11.85 4.21 7.76
C THR A 44 -12.33 2.99 8.54
N LEU A 45 -11.94 2.86 9.82
CA LEU A 45 -12.40 1.76 10.65
C LEU A 45 -13.92 1.78 10.86
N LEU A 46 -14.48 2.96 11.15
CA LEU A 46 -15.92 3.12 11.36
C LEU A 46 -16.74 2.80 10.12
N THR A 47 -16.28 3.20 8.93
CA THR A 47 -17.02 3.00 7.68
C THR A 47 -16.82 1.61 7.09
N ARG A 48 -15.58 1.11 7.02
CA ARG A 48 -15.27 -0.15 6.33
C ARG A 48 -15.72 -1.39 7.11
N PHE A 49 -15.73 -1.33 8.43
CA PHE A 49 -16.16 -2.45 9.27
C PHE A 49 -17.63 -2.36 9.68
N TYR A 50 -18.35 -1.31 9.26
CA TYR A 50 -19.78 -1.22 9.52
C TYR A 50 -20.51 -2.35 8.80
N LYS A 51 -21.18 -3.22 9.58
CA LYS A 51 -22.02 -4.31 9.07
C LYS A 51 -21.33 -5.30 8.12
N VAL A 52 -20.04 -5.56 8.29
CA VAL A 52 -19.29 -6.52 7.43
C VAL A 52 -19.86 -7.95 7.44
N THR A 53 -20.58 -8.34 8.50
CA THR A 53 -21.25 -9.64 8.63
C THR A 53 -22.59 -9.68 7.89
N GLU A 54 -23.12 -8.54 7.47
CA GLU A 54 -24.34 -8.46 6.66
C GLU A 54 -23.96 -8.29 5.18
N PRO A 55 -24.68 -8.94 4.25
CA PRO A 55 -25.75 -9.90 4.47
C PRO A 55 -25.23 -11.32 4.74
N GLN A 56 -26.00 -12.14 5.48
CA GLN A 56 -25.66 -13.53 5.84
C GLN A 56 -25.94 -14.54 4.70
N HIS A 57 -25.65 -14.15 3.47
CA HIS A 57 -25.71 -15.00 2.29
C HIS A 57 -24.56 -14.69 1.34
N VAL A 58 -24.26 -15.65 0.47
CA VAL A 58 -23.19 -15.55 -0.55
C VAL A 58 -23.53 -14.46 -1.55
N CYS A 59 -22.63 -13.49 -1.74
CA CYS A 59 -22.81 -12.41 -2.69
C CYS A 59 -21.89 -12.57 -3.91
N TRP A 60 -22.43 -12.37 -5.12
CA TRP A 60 -21.64 -12.21 -6.35
C TRP A 60 -20.53 -13.29 -6.51
N ASP A 61 -19.27 -12.88 -6.54
CA ASP A 61 -18.07 -13.70 -6.75
C ASP A 61 -17.54 -14.37 -5.47
N GLU A 62 -18.20 -14.20 -4.32
CA GLU A 62 -17.95 -15.06 -3.15
C GLU A 62 -18.21 -16.53 -3.50
N THR A 63 -19.10 -16.80 -4.47
CA THR A 63 -19.31 -18.13 -5.05
C THR A 63 -18.02 -18.73 -5.62
N HIS A 64 -17.22 -17.93 -6.32
CA HIS A 64 -15.99 -18.38 -6.93
C HIS A 64 -14.86 -18.44 -5.90
N PHE A 65 -14.57 -17.34 -5.22
CA PHE A 65 -13.38 -17.25 -4.36
C PHE A 65 -13.55 -17.95 -3.02
N GLY A 66 -14.78 -18.02 -2.49
CA GLY A 66 -15.10 -18.85 -1.33
C GLY A 66 -14.91 -20.33 -1.65
N LYS A 67 -15.42 -20.80 -2.78
CA LYS A 67 -15.25 -22.19 -3.25
C LYS A 67 -13.79 -22.56 -3.47
N MET A 68 -13.01 -21.67 -4.10
CA MET A 68 -11.58 -21.88 -4.27
C MET A 68 -10.84 -21.91 -2.92
N GLY A 69 -11.28 -21.11 -1.95
CA GLY A 69 -10.81 -21.18 -0.57
C GLY A 69 -11.05 -22.56 0.05
N SER A 70 -12.25 -23.11 -0.11
CA SER A 70 -12.58 -24.49 0.31
C SER A 70 -11.65 -25.51 -0.32
N TRP A 71 -11.37 -25.39 -1.62
CA TRP A 71 -10.50 -26.32 -2.33
C TRP A 71 -9.06 -26.30 -1.84
N TYR A 72 -8.52 -25.14 -1.46
CA TYR A 72 -7.22 -25.06 -0.82
C TYR A 72 -7.19 -25.75 0.55
N ILE A 73 -8.21 -25.55 1.38
CA ILE A 73 -8.32 -26.19 2.71
C ILE A 73 -8.40 -27.71 2.55
N ASN A 74 -9.23 -28.19 1.61
CA ASN A 74 -9.43 -29.61 1.32
C ASN A 74 -8.29 -30.26 0.51
N ARG A 75 -7.28 -29.48 0.09
CA ARG A 75 -6.17 -29.92 -0.76
C ARG A 75 -6.64 -30.54 -2.08
N THR A 76 -7.76 -30.05 -2.63
CA THR A 76 -8.29 -30.51 -3.92
C THR A 76 -7.73 -29.64 -5.03
N PHE A 77 -7.15 -30.27 -6.05
CA PHE A 77 -6.65 -29.56 -7.22
C PHE A 77 -7.79 -28.91 -8.01
N PHE A 78 -7.58 -27.69 -8.49
CA PHE A 78 -8.47 -26.98 -9.38
C PHE A 78 -7.68 -26.07 -10.32
N PHE A 79 -8.30 -25.67 -11.43
CA PHE A 79 -7.72 -24.74 -12.39
C PHE A 79 -8.48 -23.41 -12.34
N ASP A 80 -7.75 -22.30 -12.37
CA ASP A 80 -8.34 -20.97 -12.46
C ASP A 80 -7.40 -20.01 -13.22
N VAL A 81 -7.99 -18.97 -13.82
CA VAL A 81 -7.28 -17.96 -14.61
C VAL A 81 -6.39 -17.05 -13.76
N HIS A 82 -6.72 -16.85 -12.49
CA HIS A 82 -5.97 -15.97 -11.60
C HIS A 82 -4.83 -16.71 -10.88
N PRO A 83 -3.67 -16.04 -10.70
CA PRO A 83 -2.61 -16.51 -9.83
C PRO A 83 -3.09 -16.87 -8.39
N PRO A 84 -2.35 -17.72 -7.67
CA PRO A 84 -2.90 -18.40 -6.49
C PRO A 84 -2.90 -17.59 -5.19
N LEU A 85 -2.03 -16.57 -5.04
CA LEU A 85 -1.73 -15.97 -3.73
C LEU A 85 -2.97 -15.42 -3.02
N GLY A 86 -3.84 -14.71 -3.73
CA GLY A 86 -5.01 -14.10 -3.09
C GLY A 86 -5.98 -15.16 -2.56
N LYS A 87 -6.19 -16.25 -3.30
CA LYS A 87 -7.05 -17.36 -2.87
C LYS A 87 -6.42 -18.14 -1.72
N MET A 88 -5.10 -18.31 -1.73
CA MET A 88 -4.37 -18.94 -0.63
C MET A 88 -4.49 -18.11 0.66
N LEU A 89 -4.46 -16.78 0.57
CA LEU A 89 -4.66 -15.89 1.71
C LEU A 89 -6.10 -15.94 2.24
N ILE A 90 -7.09 -16.00 1.33
CA ILE A 90 -8.50 -16.21 1.71
C ILE A 90 -8.65 -17.57 2.42
N ALA A 91 -8.10 -18.65 1.88
CA ALA A 91 -8.12 -19.97 2.50
C ALA A 91 -7.43 -19.98 3.87
N LEU A 92 -6.27 -19.32 3.98
CA LEU A 92 -5.53 -19.17 5.23
C LEU A 92 -6.38 -18.44 6.28
N SER A 93 -7.06 -17.35 5.89
CA SER A 93 -7.93 -16.61 6.81
C SER A 93 -9.08 -17.48 7.30
N GLY A 94 -9.74 -18.22 6.41
CA GLY A 94 -10.80 -19.16 6.79
C GLY A 94 -10.30 -20.22 7.75
N TYR A 95 -9.18 -20.87 7.42
CA TYR A 95 -8.58 -21.91 8.26
C TYR A 95 -8.25 -21.41 9.67
N LEU A 96 -7.65 -20.22 9.79
CA LEU A 96 -7.31 -19.62 11.08
C LEU A 96 -8.54 -19.23 11.91
N THR A 97 -9.68 -18.95 11.27
CA THR A 97 -10.93 -18.58 11.94
C THR A 97 -11.91 -19.74 12.10
N GLY A 98 -11.49 -20.98 11.81
CA GLY A 98 -12.30 -22.18 12.03
C GLY A 98 -13.29 -22.51 10.92
N TYR A 99 -13.06 -22.03 9.69
CA TYR A 99 -13.74 -22.55 8.51
C TYR A 99 -13.15 -23.90 8.10
N ASP A 100 -14.00 -24.89 7.89
CA ASP A 100 -13.64 -26.29 7.65
C ASP A 100 -13.52 -26.66 6.17
N GLY A 101 -13.88 -25.76 5.26
CA GLY A 101 -13.84 -26.00 3.81
C GLY A 101 -15.00 -26.86 3.27
N THR A 102 -16.04 -27.12 4.06
CA THR A 102 -17.14 -28.01 3.62
C THR A 102 -18.26 -27.29 2.89
N PHE A 103 -18.35 -25.96 3.01
CA PHE A 103 -19.39 -25.17 2.35
C PHE A 103 -19.14 -25.04 0.84
N ALA A 104 -20.18 -25.31 0.05
CA ALA A 104 -20.07 -25.52 -1.40
C ALA A 104 -19.98 -24.23 -2.22
N PHE A 105 -20.49 -23.09 -1.71
CA PHE A 105 -20.53 -21.80 -2.42
C PHE A 105 -21.13 -21.92 -3.84
N GLU A 106 -22.32 -22.52 -3.98
CA GLU A 106 -22.87 -22.86 -5.31
C GLU A 106 -23.43 -21.67 -6.07
N LYS A 107 -24.27 -20.86 -5.41
CA LYS A 107 -24.95 -19.73 -6.07
C LYS A 107 -25.07 -18.52 -5.16
N PRO A 108 -25.16 -17.30 -5.74
CA PRO A 108 -25.47 -16.11 -4.97
C PRO A 108 -26.83 -16.26 -4.28
N GLY A 109 -26.92 -15.86 -3.01
CA GLY A 109 -28.12 -15.99 -2.18
C GLY A 109 -28.15 -17.22 -1.27
N ASP A 110 -27.19 -18.15 -1.41
CA ASP A 110 -27.06 -19.26 -0.47
C ASP A 110 -26.76 -18.73 0.93
N LYS A 111 -27.53 -19.18 1.94
CA LYS A 111 -27.35 -18.74 3.32
C LYS A 111 -26.15 -19.44 3.94
N PHE A 112 -25.38 -18.69 4.72
CA PHE A 112 -24.21 -19.25 5.39
C PHE A 112 -24.54 -20.16 6.58
N GLU A 113 -25.78 -20.16 7.09
CA GLU A 113 -26.24 -21.01 8.20
C GLU A 113 -25.21 -21.11 9.35
N ASN A 114 -24.57 -22.27 9.55
CA ASN A 114 -23.59 -22.54 10.60
C ASN A 114 -22.12 -22.46 10.13
N VAL A 115 -21.84 -21.80 9.00
CA VAL A 115 -20.50 -21.70 8.40
C VAL A 115 -19.73 -20.53 8.99
N ASN A 116 -18.45 -20.75 9.33
CA ASN A 116 -17.55 -19.71 9.84
C ASN A 116 -16.93 -18.83 8.73
N TYR A 117 -17.77 -18.17 7.92
CA TYR A 117 -17.32 -17.32 6.80
C TYR A 117 -16.82 -15.92 7.23
N VAL A 118 -17.19 -15.48 8.44
CA VAL A 118 -16.97 -14.10 8.92
C VAL A 118 -15.48 -13.73 8.92
N GLY A 119 -14.60 -14.67 9.28
CA GLY A 119 -13.16 -14.44 9.27
C GLY A 119 -12.59 -14.10 7.90
N MET A 120 -13.13 -14.72 6.84
CA MET A 120 -12.72 -14.47 5.46
C MET A 120 -13.15 -13.07 5.01
N ARG A 121 -14.37 -12.65 5.35
CA ARG A 121 -14.84 -11.28 5.06
C ARG A 121 -14.04 -10.24 5.83
N ILE A 122 -13.84 -10.42 7.13
CA ILE A 122 -13.03 -9.50 7.95
C ILE A 122 -11.61 -9.38 7.39
N PHE A 123 -11.00 -10.48 6.96
CA PHE A 123 -9.68 -10.46 6.34
C PHE A 123 -9.64 -9.62 5.05
N CYS A 124 -10.58 -9.84 4.14
CA CYS A 124 -10.72 -9.02 2.93
C CYS A 124 -10.97 -7.54 3.27
N THR A 125 -11.80 -7.26 4.28
CA THR A 125 -12.10 -5.90 4.75
C THR A 125 -10.89 -5.22 5.37
N VAL A 126 -10.08 -5.92 6.16
CA VAL A 126 -8.84 -5.38 6.73
C VAL A 126 -7.89 -4.95 5.61
N LEU A 127 -7.65 -5.82 4.63
CA LEU A 127 -6.76 -5.50 3.51
C LEU A 127 -7.33 -4.39 2.64
N GLY A 128 -8.61 -4.46 2.28
CA GLY A 128 -9.31 -3.43 1.52
C GLY A 128 -9.35 -2.07 2.24
N ALA A 129 -9.51 -2.06 3.56
CA ALA A 129 -9.53 -0.84 4.36
C ALA A 129 -8.20 -0.09 4.32
N THR A 130 -7.06 -0.78 4.13
CA THR A 130 -5.75 -0.12 4.01
C THR A 130 -5.63 0.83 2.83
N THR A 131 -6.48 0.70 1.81
CA THR A 131 -6.47 1.57 0.62
C THR A 131 -6.64 3.06 0.98
N VAL A 132 -7.49 3.37 1.95
CA VAL A 132 -7.76 4.75 2.39
C VAL A 132 -6.51 5.37 3.05
N PRO A 133 -5.92 4.82 4.13
CA PRO A 133 -4.73 5.40 4.73
C PRO A 133 -3.50 5.35 3.82
N LEU A 134 -3.34 4.32 2.99
CA LEU A 134 -2.25 4.29 2.02
C LEU A 134 -2.35 5.43 1.01
N SER A 135 -3.56 5.80 0.58
CA SER A 135 -3.74 6.96 -0.31
C SER A 135 -3.31 8.28 0.33
N TYR A 136 -3.60 8.47 1.62
CA TYR A 136 -3.12 9.61 2.39
C TYR A 136 -1.58 9.68 2.39
N LEU A 137 -0.94 8.54 2.66
CA LEU A 137 0.52 8.41 2.74
C LEU A 137 1.19 8.62 1.37
N ILE A 138 0.62 8.06 0.29
CA ILE A 138 1.10 8.26 -1.07
C ILE A 138 1.09 9.74 -1.44
N VAL A 139 -0.05 10.41 -1.27
CA VAL A 139 -0.18 11.84 -1.62
C VAL A 139 0.68 12.70 -0.71
N TRP A 140 0.88 12.29 0.55
CA TRP A 140 1.80 12.97 1.45
C TRP A 140 3.24 12.87 0.93
N ASP A 141 3.68 11.70 0.51
CA ASP A 141 5.03 11.52 0.00
C ASP A 141 5.28 12.26 -1.31
N LEU A 142 4.25 12.44 -2.13
CA LEU A 142 4.33 13.19 -3.39
C LEU A 142 4.25 14.71 -3.22
N THR A 143 3.42 15.21 -2.29
CA THR A 143 3.08 16.65 -2.21
C THR A 143 3.58 17.34 -0.95
N LYS A 144 3.86 16.59 0.11
CA LYS A 144 4.17 17.08 1.46
C LYS A 144 3.11 18.05 2.00
N SER A 145 1.86 17.91 1.56
CA SER A 145 0.73 18.76 1.96
C SER A 145 -0.36 17.95 2.65
N VAL A 146 -0.64 18.30 3.92
CA VAL A 146 -1.69 17.66 4.74
C VAL A 146 -3.06 17.76 4.06
N ARG A 147 -3.37 18.92 3.48
CA ARG A 147 -4.67 19.18 2.84
C ARG A 147 -4.87 18.32 1.59
N ALA A 148 -3.84 18.17 0.77
CA ALA A 148 -3.89 17.32 -0.42
C ALA A 148 -4.07 15.85 -0.05
N SER A 149 -3.33 15.38 0.96
CA SER A 149 -3.46 14.01 1.49
C SER A 149 -4.84 13.74 2.08
N ALA A 150 -5.36 14.66 2.89
CA ALA A 150 -6.69 14.55 3.49
C ALA A 150 -7.79 14.52 2.42
N LEU A 151 -7.68 15.36 1.38
CA LEU A 151 -8.63 15.37 0.26
C LEU A 151 -8.62 14.04 -0.49
N ALA A 152 -7.44 13.54 -0.86
CA ALA A 152 -7.30 12.27 -1.58
C ALA A 152 -7.89 11.10 -0.78
N ALA A 153 -7.56 11.01 0.51
CA ALA A 153 -8.08 9.98 1.38
C ALA A 153 -9.60 10.10 1.58
N SER A 154 -10.13 11.31 1.69
CA SER A 154 -11.57 11.55 1.81
C SER A 154 -12.34 11.13 0.56
N LEU A 155 -11.79 11.36 -0.63
CA LEU A 155 -12.40 10.91 -1.89
C LEU A 155 -12.50 9.38 -1.96
N ILE A 156 -11.44 8.68 -1.57
CA ILE A 156 -11.44 7.20 -1.54
C ILE A 156 -12.31 6.66 -0.41
N LEU A 157 -12.32 7.32 0.75
CA LEU A 157 -13.19 6.98 1.88
C LEU A 157 -14.66 7.01 1.48
N CYS A 158 -15.07 8.07 0.77
CA CYS A 158 -16.44 8.29 0.31
C CYS A 158 -16.82 7.52 -0.96
N ASP A 159 -15.90 6.74 -1.53
CA ASP A 159 -16.19 5.89 -2.69
C ASP A 159 -17.02 4.66 -2.25
N VAL A 160 -18.27 4.63 -2.72
CA VAL A 160 -19.24 3.56 -2.44
C VAL A 160 -18.87 2.27 -3.15
N GLY A 161 -18.23 2.32 -4.32
CA GLY A 161 -17.79 1.13 -5.06
C GLY A 161 -16.65 0.42 -4.33
N LEU A 162 -15.68 1.18 -3.80
CA LEU A 162 -14.63 0.59 -2.95
C LEU A 162 -15.18 0.11 -1.61
N LEU A 163 -16.17 0.80 -1.04
CA LEU A 163 -16.86 0.32 0.17
C LEU A 163 -17.48 -1.06 -0.06
N THR A 164 -18.22 -1.22 -1.17
CA THR A 164 -18.94 -2.46 -1.45
C THR A 164 -18.04 -3.60 -1.87
N LEU A 165 -16.93 -3.35 -2.56
CA LEU A 165 -15.97 -4.40 -2.93
C LEU A 165 -15.16 -4.90 -1.73
N ASN A 166 -14.87 -4.05 -0.74
CA ASN A 166 -14.01 -4.41 0.39
C ASN A 166 -14.67 -5.30 1.45
N GLN A 167 -16.00 -5.41 1.47
CA GLN A 167 -16.73 -6.16 2.51
C GLN A 167 -16.88 -7.67 2.23
N TYR A 168 -16.64 -8.10 1.00
CA TYR A 168 -16.93 -9.47 0.55
C TYR A 168 -15.66 -10.30 0.38
N ILE A 169 -15.83 -11.63 0.33
CA ILE A 169 -14.76 -12.60 0.06
C ILE A 169 -14.36 -12.50 -1.42
N LEU A 170 -13.59 -11.48 -1.75
CA LEU A 170 -13.13 -11.15 -3.09
C LEU A 170 -11.61 -11.08 -3.15
N LEU A 171 -11.05 -11.25 -4.36
CA LEU A 171 -9.63 -11.03 -4.61
C LEU A 171 -9.27 -9.55 -4.70
N ASP A 172 -10.22 -8.69 -5.09
CA ASP A 172 -9.94 -7.28 -5.36
C ASP A 172 -9.45 -6.50 -4.13
N PRO A 173 -9.97 -6.71 -2.90
CA PRO A 173 -9.42 -6.04 -1.70
C PRO A 173 -7.95 -6.39 -1.43
N ILE A 174 -7.56 -7.64 -1.66
CA ILE A 174 -6.17 -8.12 -1.52
C ILE A 174 -5.29 -7.51 -2.60
N LEU A 175 -5.77 -7.52 -3.85
CA LEU A 175 -5.09 -6.92 -4.99
C LEU A 175 -4.85 -5.41 -4.74
N LEU A 176 -5.89 -4.68 -4.35
CA LEU A 176 -5.84 -3.25 -4.08
C LEU A 176 -4.86 -2.92 -2.95
N CYS A 177 -4.85 -3.71 -1.88
CA CYS A 177 -3.87 -3.56 -0.79
C CYS A 177 -2.43 -3.63 -1.32
N PHE A 178 -2.07 -4.69 -2.06
CA PHE A 178 -0.71 -4.82 -2.57
C PHE A 178 -0.38 -3.77 -3.63
N MET A 179 -1.34 -3.41 -4.49
CA MET A 179 -1.17 -2.32 -5.47
C MET A 179 -0.87 -0.99 -4.75
N MET A 180 -1.60 -0.66 -3.69
CA MET A 180 -1.40 0.55 -2.91
C MET A 180 -0.09 0.53 -2.12
N CYS A 181 0.34 -0.64 -1.61
CA CYS A 181 1.66 -0.81 -1.01
C CYS A 181 2.78 -0.60 -2.04
N ALA A 182 2.63 -1.13 -3.26
CA ALA A 182 3.62 -0.95 -4.32
C ALA A 182 3.72 0.52 -4.77
N THR A 183 2.60 1.22 -4.94
CA THR A 183 2.60 2.65 -5.30
C THR A 183 3.12 3.53 -4.16
N TRP A 184 2.83 3.19 -2.90
CA TRP A 184 3.41 3.87 -1.75
C TRP A 184 4.92 3.64 -1.66
N GLY A 185 5.38 2.40 -1.84
CA GLY A 185 6.81 2.08 -1.90
C GLY A 185 7.52 2.90 -2.97
N MET A 186 6.95 2.98 -4.18
CA MET A 186 7.45 3.83 -5.26
C MET A 186 7.54 5.31 -4.86
N ALA A 187 6.45 5.89 -4.32
CA ALA A 187 6.42 7.29 -3.90
C ALA A 187 7.41 7.58 -2.75
N HIS A 188 7.58 6.64 -1.82
CA HIS A 188 8.51 6.81 -0.71
C HIS A 188 9.97 6.70 -1.18
N VAL A 189 10.29 5.76 -2.06
CA VAL A 189 11.61 5.65 -2.70
C VAL A 189 11.93 6.93 -3.47
N ALA A 190 10.96 7.51 -4.18
CA ALA A 190 11.09 8.80 -4.85
C ALA A 190 11.44 9.93 -3.87
N SER A 191 10.80 9.95 -2.70
CA SER A 191 11.08 10.95 -1.66
C SER A 191 12.47 10.82 -1.02
N LEU A 192 13.08 9.63 -1.13
CA LEU A 192 14.43 9.33 -0.63
C LEU A 192 15.52 9.53 -1.70
N ARG A 193 15.21 10.17 -2.82
CA ARG A 193 16.12 10.35 -3.95
C ARG A 193 17.46 11.01 -3.59
N ASP A 194 17.44 11.96 -2.65
CA ASP A 194 18.66 12.67 -2.23
C ASP A 194 19.59 11.82 -1.35
N TYR A 195 19.12 10.66 -0.89
CA TYR A 195 19.85 9.73 -0.02
C TYR A 195 19.92 8.31 -0.63
N PRO A 196 20.48 8.16 -1.85
CA PRO A 196 20.55 6.87 -2.52
C PRO A 196 21.48 5.92 -1.75
N PHE A 197 21.26 4.60 -1.90
CA PHE A 197 22.07 3.53 -1.28
C PHE A 197 22.09 3.48 0.24
N THR A 198 21.29 4.30 0.93
CA THR A 198 21.12 4.15 2.37
C THR A 198 20.38 2.85 2.71
N ARG A 199 20.56 2.34 3.93
CA ARG A 199 19.81 1.15 4.41
C ARG A 199 18.29 1.36 4.27
N ARG A 200 17.82 2.57 4.57
CA ARG A 200 16.42 2.95 4.41
C ARG A 200 15.97 2.86 2.95
N TRP A 201 16.77 3.38 2.03
CA TRP A 201 16.48 3.29 0.60
C TRP A 201 16.35 1.83 0.13
N TRP A 202 17.27 0.95 0.53
CA TRP A 202 17.20 -0.49 0.22
C TRP A 202 15.97 -1.18 0.81
N LEU A 203 15.61 -0.89 2.06
CA LEU A 203 14.42 -1.46 2.69
C LEU A 203 13.14 -1.11 1.93
N TRP A 204 12.99 0.15 1.53
CA TRP A 204 11.83 0.60 0.76
C TRP A 204 11.81 0.06 -0.67
N LEU A 205 12.98 -0.10 -1.30
CA LEU A 205 13.07 -0.76 -2.60
C LEU A 205 12.64 -2.24 -2.51
N SER A 206 13.13 -2.98 -1.50
CA SER A 206 12.74 -4.37 -1.25
C SER A 206 11.25 -4.49 -0.94
N PHE A 207 10.70 -3.58 -0.13
CA PHE A 207 9.26 -3.51 0.15
C PHE A 207 8.43 -3.29 -1.12
N THR A 208 8.87 -2.39 -2.00
CA THR A 208 8.22 -2.12 -3.30
C THR A 208 8.25 -3.36 -4.18
N GLY A 209 9.40 -4.02 -4.31
CA GLY A 209 9.56 -5.25 -5.10
C GLY A 209 8.71 -6.41 -4.58
N ALA A 210 8.69 -6.63 -3.26
CA ALA A 210 7.84 -7.64 -2.63
C ALA A 210 6.34 -7.35 -2.85
N SER A 211 5.93 -6.08 -2.72
CA SER A 211 4.54 -5.68 -2.98
C SER A 211 4.14 -5.89 -4.44
N LEU A 212 5.01 -5.55 -5.40
CA LEU A 212 4.80 -5.80 -6.82
C LEU A 212 4.65 -7.30 -7.13
N ALA A 213 5.53 -8.13 -6.57
CA ALA A 213 5.45 -9.57 -6.71
C ALA A 213 4.10 -10.10 -6.18
N CYS A 214 3.71 -9.71 -4.97
CA CYS A 214 2.42 -10.08 -4.39
C CYS A 214 1.24 -9.61 -5.26
N THR A 215 1.28 -8.39 -5.80
CA THR A 215 0.25 -7.85 -6.71
C THR A 215 0.06 -8.74 -7.93
N ILE A 216 1.14 -9.15 -8.60
CA ILE A 216 1.06 -10.03 -9.78
C ILE A 216 0.55 -11.42 -9.36
N SER A 217 1.02 -11.95 -8.24
CA SER A 217 0.63 -13.26 -7.71
C SER A 217 -0.82 -13.34 -7.22
N VAL A 218 -1.55 -12.22 -7.14
CA VAL A 218 -3.00 -12.19 -6.88
C VAL A 218 -3.81 -12.19 -8.17
N LYS A 219 -3.51 -11.29 -9.11
CA LYS A 219 -4.28 -11.12 -10.37
C LYS A 219 -3.42 -10.44 -11.42
N PHE A 220 -3.48 -10.89 -12.67
CA PHE A 220 -2.67 -10.34 -13.77
C PHE A 220 -2.95 -8.86 -14.09
N VAL A 221 -4.09 -8.31 -13.67
CA VAL A 221 -4.35 -6.85 -13.70
C VAL A 221 -3.26 -6.07 -12.96
N GLY A 222 -2.61 -6.69 -11.97
CA GLY A 222 -1.45 -6.15 -11.27
C GLY A 222 -0.27 -5.76 -12.17
N LEU A 223 -0.17 -6.30 -13.38
CA LEU A 223 0.85 -5.93 -14.37
C LEU A 223 0.80 -4.44 -14.73
N PHE A 224 -0.37 -3.78 -14.64
CA PHE A 224 -0.46 -2.34 -14.88
C PHE A 224 0.29 -1.51 -13.83
N VAL A 225 0.32 -1.96 -12.57
CA VAL A 225 1.12 -1.29 -11.53
C VAL A 225 2.59 -1.56 -11.71
N VAL A 226 2.96 -2.77 -12.12
CA VAL A 226 4.35 -3.09 -12.50
C VAL A 226 4.81 -2.19 -13.64
N LEU A 227 3.97 -1.99 -14.65
CA LEU A 227 4.23 -1.07 -15.75
C LEU A 227 4.38 0.37 -15.26
N LEU A 228 3.49 0.85 -14.38
CA LEU A 228 3.59 2.19 -13.80
C LEU A 228 4.93 2.40 -13.05
N VAL A 229 5.29 1.47 -12.17
CA VAL A 229 6.57 1.54 -11.42
C VAL A 229 7.76 1.40 -12.36
N GLY A 230 7.65 0.56 -13.39
CA GLY A 230 8.67 0.40 -14.44
C GLY A 230 8.89 1.68 -15.24
N LEU A 231 7.82 2.34 -15.68
CA LEU A 231 7.87 3.63 -16.39
C LEU A 231 8.45 4.73 -15.50
N TYR A 232 8.04 4.78 -14.22
CA TYR A 232 8.61 5.72 -13.26
C TYR A 232 10.12 5.49 -13.05
N THR A 233 10.53 4.22 -12.93
CA THR A 233 11.94 3.85 -12.82
C THR A 233 12.73 4.24 -14.08
N ALA A 234 12.16 4.02 -15.28
CA ALA A 234 12.76 4.45 -16.53
C ALA A 234 12.93 5.98 -16.59
N TYR A 235 11.93 6.75 -16.13
CA TYR A 235 12.00 8.20 -16.01
C TYR A 235 13.12 8.66 -15.05
N GLU A 236 13.22 8.05 -13.87
CA GLU A 236 14.30 8.35 -12.91
C GLU A 236 15.69 8.05 -13.50
N LEU A 237 15.85 6.91 -14.17
CA LEU A 237 17.12 6.53 -14.81
C LEU A 237 17.50 7.48 -15.95
N TRP A 238 16.51 7.95 -16.71
CA TRP A 238 16.69 8.94 -17.77
C TRP A 238 17.15 10.28 -17.19
N ARG A 239 16.51 10.75 -16.11
CA ARG A 239 16.89 11.98 -15.43
C ARG A 239 18.30 11.91 -14.84
N GLU A 240 18.66 10.80 -14.21
CA GLU A 240 20.03 10.56 -13.73
C GLU A 240 21.04 10.35 -14.87
N LEU A 241 20.62 10.10 -16.10
CA LEU A 241 21.51 10.09 -17.27
C LEU A 241 21.80 11.50 -17.79
N GLY A 242 20.81 12.39 -17.69
CA GLY A 242 20.94 13.80 -18.08
C GLY A 242 21.76 14.65 -17.09
N ASP A 243 22.04 14.13 -15.88
CA ASP A 243 22.85 14.84 -14.89
C ASP A 243 24.35 14.71 -15.16
N LEU A 244 24.87 15.67 -15.94
CA LEU A 244 26.29 15.75 -16.34
C LEU A 244 27.23 16.14 -15.19
N SER A 245 26.70 16.50 -14.02
CA SER A 245 27.52 16.85 -12.85
C SER A 245 28.12 15.62 -12.16
N LYS A 246 27.60 14.42 -12.44
CA LYS A 246 28.00 13.16 -11.81
C LYS A 246 28.87 12.31 -12.77
N PRO A 247 29.97 11.69 -12.31
CA PRO A 247 30.84 10.88 -13.16
C PRO A 247 30.11 9.64 -13.70
N ILE A 248 30.20 9.45 -15.03
CA ILE A 248 29.48 8.44 -15.83
C ILE A 248 29.76 7.01 -15.33
N VAL A 249 30.98 6.74 -14.85
CA VAL A 249 31.42 5.41 -14.41
C VAL A 249 30.74 4.97 -13.11
N SER A 250 30.52 5.90 -12.17
CA SER A 250 29.76 5.59 -10.94
C SER A 250 28.27 5.40 -11.25
N ASN A 251 27.74 6.23 -12.16
CA ASN A 251 26.35 6.17 -12.60
C ASN A 251 26.00 4.85 -13.30
N PHE A 252 26.91 4.22 -14.05
CA PHE A 252 26.62 2.99 -14.80
C PHE A 252 26.55 1.72 -13.92
N THR A 253 27.41 1.61 -12.91
CA THR A 253 27.41 0.50 -11.93
C THR A 253 26.21 0.59 -10.97
N ILE A 254 25.83 1.83 -10.61
CA ILE A 254 24.62 2.16 -9.86
C ILE A 254 23.37 1.78 -10.66
N LYS A 255 23.28 2.18 -11.93
CA LYS A 255 22.15 1.90 -12.82
C LYS A 255 21.91 0.40 -13.07
N THR A 256 22.99 -0.38 -13.16
CA THR A 256 22.89 -1.85 -13.33
C THR A 256 22.46 -2.57 -12.05
N GLN A 257 22.75 -2.05 -10.86
CA GLN A 257 22.27 -2.59 -9.58
C GLN A 257 20.76 -2.31 -9.36
N TYR A 258 20.29 -1.10 -9.70
CA TYR A 258 18.86 -0.73 -9.64
C TYR A 258 18.01 -1.63 -10.55
N LEU A 259 18.43 -1.85 -11.79
CA LEU A 259 17.74 -2.77 -12.70
C LEU A 259 17.85 -4.22 -12.22
N LYS A 260 19.04 -4.70 -11.86
CA LYS A 260 19.22 -6.11 -11.49
C LYS A 260 18.37 -6.50 -10.29
N ILE A 261 18.14 -5.64 -9.31
CA ILE A 261 17.34 -5.98 -8.12
C ILE A 261 15.84 -5.78 -8.36
N PHE A 262 15.43 -4.76 -9.13
CA PHE A 262 14.04 -4.63 -9.57
C PHE A 262 13.61 -5.85 -10.41
N TYR A 263 14.46 -6.28 -11.35
CA TYR A 263 14.21 -7.49 -12.14
C TYR A 263 14.37 -8.76 -11.32
N PHE A 264 15.38 -8.92 -10.46
CA PHE A 264 15.59 -10.16 -9.68
C PHE A 264 14.51 -10.38 -8.61
N ALA A 265 14.03 -9.33 -7.93
CA ALA A 265 12.94 -9.46 -6.96
C ALA A 265 11.61 -9.83 -7.62
N ASN A 266 11.32 -9.29 -8.80
CA ASN A 266 10.14 -9.68 -9.59
C ASN A 266 10.33 -11.07 -10.22
N TYR A 267 11.53 -11.41 -10.71
CA TYR A 267 11.82 -12.65 -11.43
C TYR A 267 11.91 -13.87 -10.51
N VAL A 268 12.55 -13.75 -9.33
CA VAL A 268 12.67 -14.85 -8.36
C VAL A 268 11.32 -15.19 -7.72
N PHE A 269 10.43 -14.22 -7.53
CA PHE A 269 9.10 -14.50 -6.98
C PHE A 269 8.12 -15.02 -8.04
N PHE A 270 8.22 -14.52 -9.28
CA PHE A 270 7.32 -14.92 -10.37
C PHE A 270 7.58 -16.33 -10.90
N LEU A 271 8.84 -16.81 -10.89
CA LEU A 271 9.21 -18.16 -11.39
C LEU A 271 9.30 -19.25 -10.32
N ASN A 272 9.40 -18.93 -9.02
CA ASN A 272 9.42 -19.98 -7.98
C ASN A 272 8.03 -20.38 -7.47
N TRP A 273 6.96 -19.73 -7.95
CA TRP A 273 5.58 -20.00 -7.51
C TRP A 273 4.67 -20.58 -8.63
N TYR A 274 5.22 -20.74 -9.83
CA TYR A 274 4.64 -21.51 -10.94
C TYR A 274 5.56 -22.70 -11.25
#